data_AF-A0A9E8N0C9-F1
#
_entry.id   AF-A0A9E8N0C9-F1
#
_cell.length_a   1.000
_cell.length_b   1.000
_cell.length_c   1.000
_cell.angle_alpha   90.00
_cell.angle_beta   90.00
_cell.angle_gamma   90.00
#
_symmetry.space_group_name_H-M   'P 1'
#
loop_
_entity.id
_entity.type
_entity.pdbx_description
1 polymer ?
#
loop_
_entity_poly.entity_id
_entity_poly.type
_entity_poly.pdbx_seq_one_letter_code
_entity_poly.pdbx_strand_id
1 'polypeptide(L)'
;MQLIVIGALCQQVCGISPTKVFGIILPGAAISIFIGNIFYAWQARKCSRREKRNDVTALPFGINTPSLFAFIFFVMLPVKLETGNPEMAWKVGLLACLGSGIIELVGALGAEFIRKHTPRAALLSGLAGIAITFIGMDFALRIFDRPLIAFLPFSIILIEYFARIRFPFGLPGGLVALGTGTVLAWVLFKLGVLVTWILLLCKTLWHNFILRFLPFQGERLERF
;
A
#
# COMPACT_ATOMS: atom_id res chain seq x y z
N MET A 1 -9.70 -1.64 -4.07
CA MET A 1 -8.27 -1.99 -3.83
C MET A 1 -8.01 -2.39 -2.38
N GLN A 2 -8.28 -1.54 -1.38
CA GLN A 2 -7.90 -1.81 0.01
C GLN A 2 -8.55 -3.06 0.63
N LEU A 3 -9.85 -3.31 0.35
CA LEU A 3 -10.54 -4.52 0.81
C LEU A 3 -9.93 -5.81 0.23
N ILE A 4 -9.41 -5.77 -0.99
CA ILE A 4 -8.73 -6.92 -1.63
C ILE A 4 -7.41 -7.20 -0.91
N VAL A 5 -6.66 -6.15 -0.57
CA VAL A 5 -5.41 -6.26 0.19
C VAL A 5 -5.65 -6.84 1.58
N ILE A 6 -6.70 -6.40 2.28
CA ILE A 6 -7.12 -6.99 3.57
C ILE A 6 -7.41 -8.48 3.40
N GLY A 7 -8.20 -8.83 2.37
CA GLY A 7 -8.53 -10.22 2.07
C GLY A 7 -7.29 -11.09 1.86
N ALA A 8 -6.32 -10.61 1.09
CA ALA A 8 -5.07 -11.32 0.81
C ALA A 8 -4.19 -11.46 2.06
N LEU A 9 -3.97 -10.36 2.81
CA LEU A 9 -3.07 -10.37 3.96
C LEU A 9 -3.63 -11.16 5.14
N CYS A 10 -4.93 -11.06 5.42
CA CYS A 10 -5.57 -11.84 6.50
C CYS A 10 -5.49 -13.36 6.23
N GLN A 11 -5.54 -13.77 4.96
CA GLN A 11 -5.41 -15.18 4.59
C GLN A 11 -3.94 -15.62 4.56
N GLN A 12 -3.09 -14.91 3.84
CA GLN A 12 -1.70 -15.32 3.60
C GLN A 12 -0.80 -15.13 4.82
N VAL A 13 -0.96 -14.03 5.57
CA VAL A 13 -0.12 -13.72 6.73
C VAL A 13 -0.74 -14.29 7.99
N CYS A 14 -2.01 -13.95 8.27
CA CYS A 14 -2.66 -14.32 9.52
C CYS A 14 -3.23 -15.75 9.52
N GLY A 15 -3.40 -16.39 8.35
CA GLY A 15 -3.98 -17.74 8.27
C GLY A 15 -5.46 -17.79 8.65
N ILE A 16 -6.18 -16.67 8.56
CA ILE A 16 -7.60 -16.61 8.92
C ILE A 16 -8.41 -17.30 7.82
N SER A 17 -9.36 -18.14 8.22
CA SER A 17 -10.23 -18.85 7.27
C SER A 17 -10.98 -17.90 6.32
N PRO A 18 -11.03 -18.20 5.01
CA PRO A 18 -11.73 -17.38 4.02
C PRO A 18 -13.18 -17.09 4.38
N THR A 19 -13.91 -18.05 4.95
CA THR A 19 -15.31 -17.87 5.37
C THR A 19 -15.48 -16.76 6.39
N LYS A 20 -14.53 -16.57 7.32
CA LYS A 20 -14.57 -15.45 8.28
C LYS A 20 -14.16 -14.13 7.64
N VAL A 21 -13.18 -14.16 6.76
CA VAL A 21 -12.71 -12.95 6.06
C VAL A 21 -13.83 -12.36 5.20
N PHE A 22 -14.46 -13.17 4.35
CA PHE A 22 -15.54 -12.73 3.48
C PHE A 22 -16.88 -12.58 4.20
N GLY A 23 -17.15 -13.36 5.25
CA GLY A 23 -18.42 -13.32 5.97
C GLY A 23 -18.51 -12.23 7.05
N ILE A 24 -17.40 -11.85 7.68
CA ILE A 24 -17.41 -10.95 8.86
C ILE A 24 -16.52 -9.74 8.63
N ILE A 25 -15.25 -9.95 8.25
CA ILE A 25 -14.25 -8.88 8.21
C ILE A 25 -14.53 -7.87 7.10
N LEU A 26 -14.71 -8.35 5.85
CA LEU A 26 -14.94 -7.48 4.70
C LEU A 26 -16.29 -6.75 4.75
N PRO A 27 -17.42 -7.41 5.11
CA PRO A 27 -18.68 -6.70 5.28
C PRO A 27 -18.62 -5.67 6.41
N GLY A 28 -17.98 -6.00 7.53
CA GLY A 28 -17.77 -5.04 8.63
C GLY A 28 -16.97 -3.81 8.21
N ALA A 29 -15.89 -4.02 7.46
CA ALA A 29 -15.10 -2.93 6.88
C ALA A 29 -15.88 -2.11 5.83
N ALA A 30 -16.74 -2.75 5.04
CA ALA A 30 -17.58 -2.04 4.07
C ALA A 30 -18.61 -1.13 4.77
N ILE A 31 -19.26 -1.63 5.82
CA ILE A 31 -20.22 -0.87 6.63
C ILE A 31 -19.52 0.32 7.31
N SER A 32 -18.34 0.12 7.89
CA SER A 32 -17.61 1.22 8.53
C SER A 32 -17.22 2.31 7.54
N ILE A 33 -16.77 1.93 6.33
CA ILE A 33 -16.46 2.88 5.26
C ILE A 33 -17.72 3.65 4.84
N PHE A 34 -18.84 2.96 4.66
CA PHE A 34 -20.10 3.57 4.26
C PHE A 34 -20.57 4.61 5.28
N ILE A 35 -20.61 4.24 6.57
CA ILE A 35 -20.99 5.13 7.66
C ILE A 35 -20.01 6.33 7.76
N GLY A 36 -18.71 6.09 7.64
CA GLY A 36 -17.70 7.15 7.67
C GLY A 36 -17.87 8.18 6.55
N ASN A 37 -18.20 7.73 5.34
CA ASN A 37 -18.45 8.64 4.21
C ASN A 37 -19.73 9.46 4.40
N ILE A 38 -20.80 8.89 4.97
CA ILE A 38 -22.01 9.65 5.33
C ILE A 38 -21.67 10.73 6.37
N PHE A 39 -20.86 10.39 7.38
CA PHE A 39 -20.45 11.34 8.40
C PHE A 39 -19.61 12.48 7.81
N TYR A 40 -18.67 12.18 6.92
CA TYR A 40 -17.84 13.21 6.26
C TYR A 40 -18.68 14.09 5.31
N ALA A 41 -19.63 13.50 4.58
CA ALA A 41 -20.57 14.25 3.75
C ALA A 41 -21.44 15.20 4.59
N TRP A 42 -21.90 14.76 5.77
CA TRP A 42 -22.63 15.59 6.71
C TRP A 42 -21.78 16.75 7.24
N GLN A 43 -20.52 16.50 7.62
CA GLN A 43 -19.60 17.54 8.05
C GLN A 43 -19.32 18.57 6.94
N ALA A 44 -19.10 18.12 5.71
CA ALA A 44 -18.93 18.99 4.56
C ALA A 44 -20.16 19.89 4.33
N ARG A 45 -21.37 19.32 4.45
CA ARG A 45 -22.63 20.08 4.36
C ARG A 45 -22.78 21.11 5.48
N LYS A 46 -22.38 20.76 6.72
CA LYS A 46 -22.40 21.67 7.87
C LYS A 46 -21.41 22.83 7.68
N CYS A 47 -20.21 22.55 7.17
CA CYS A 47 -19.19 23.54 6.84
C CYS A 47 -19.66 24.49 5.72
N SER A 48 -20.16 23.95 4.60
CA SER A 48 -20.73 24.74 3.48
C SER A 48 -21.79 25.73 3.95
N ARG A 49 -22.72 25.30 4.81
CA ARG A 49 -23.76 26.18 5.38
C ARG A 49 -23.22 27.26 6.30
N ARG A 50 -22.19 26.94 7.11
CA ARG A 50 -21.57 27.89 8.03
C ARG A 50 -20.77 28.97 7.30
N GLU A 51 -20.05 28.59 6.25
CA GLU A 51 -19.21 29.49 5.46
C GLU A 51 -19.94 30.15 4.28
N LYS A 52 -21.20 29.76 4.00
CA LYS A 52 -22.00 30.21 2.84
C LYS A 52 -21.27 29.98 1.50
N ARG A 53 -20.57 28.84 1.40
CA ARG A 53 -19.72 28.47 0.26
C ARG A 53 -20.24 27.20 -0.41
N ASN A 54 -20.19 27.18 -1.74
CA ASN A 54 -20.65 26.03 -2.56
C ASN A 54 -19.49 25.15 -3.06
N ASP A 55 -18.24 25.51 -2.76
CA ASP A 55 -17.02 24.81 -3.21
C ASP A 55 -16.45 23.84 -2.15
N VAL A 56 -17.26 23.44 -1.17
CA VAL A 56 -16.85 22.49 -0.11
C VAL A 56 -17.02 21.06 -0.60
N THR A 57 -15.93 20.29 -0.58
CA THR A 57 -15.92 18.86 -0.96
C THR A 57 -15.57 17.99 0.25
N ALA A 58 -16.30 16.90 0.44
CA ALA A 58 -15.98 15.91 1.46
C ALA A 58 -14.74 15.10 1.04
N LEU A 59 -13.80 14.90 1.97
CA LEU A 59 -12.72 13.94 1.77
C LEU A 59 -13.32 12.52 1.73
N PRO A 60 -12.87 11.62 0.84
CA PRO A 60 -13.33 10.23 0.89
C PRO A 60 -12.78 9.54 2.14
N PHE A 61 -13.66 8.92 2.93
CA PHE A 61 -13.24 8.09 4.05
C PHE A 61 -12.80 6.72 3.52
N GLY A 62 -11.62 6.27 3.94
CA GLY A 62 -11.01 5.03 3.49
C GLY A 62 -10.00 4.48 4.50
N ILE A 63 -9.45 3.31 4.20
CA ILE A 63 -8.54 2.58 5.10
C ILE A 63 -7.11 3.06 4.85
N ASN A 64 -6.40 3.44 5.91
CA ASN A 64 -4.99 3.79 5.78
C ASN A 64 -4.16 2.53 5.52
N THR A 65 -3.63 2.39 4.30
CA THR A 65 -2.91 1.19 3.87
C THR A 65 -1.59 0.99 4.63
N PRO A 66 -0.74 2.02 4.84
CA PRO A 66 0.41 1.93 5.76
C PRO A 66 0.05 1.42 7.16
N SER A 67 -0.99 1.97 7.81
CA SER A 67 -1.42 1.49 9.13
C SER A 67 -1.89 0.05 9.09
N LEU A 68 -2.62 -0.37 8.05
CA LEU A 68 -3.04 -1.77 7.90
C LEU A 68 -1.84 -2.72 7.91
N PHE A 69 -0.79 -2.41 7.15
CA PHE A 69 0.44 -3.22 7.14
C PHE A 69 1.12 -3.26 8.51
N ALA A 70 1.23 -2.11 9.19
CA ALA A 70 1.80 -2.04 10.52
C ALA A 70 1.04 -2.93 11.51
N PHE A 71 -0.29 -2.89 11.51
CA PHE A 71 -1.10 -3.71 12.42
C PHE A 71 -0.99 -5.20 12.10
N ILE A 72 -1.00 -5.58 10.82
CA ILE A 72 -0.89 -6.99 10.43
C ILE A 72 0.49 -7.54 10.81
N PHE A 73 1.57 -6.84 10.47
CA PHE A 73 2.93 -7.35 10.66
C PHE A 73 3.48 -7.17 12.08
N PHE A 74 3.15 -6.06 12.77
CA PHE A 74 3.69 -5.77 14.10
C PHE A 74 2.76 -6.13 15.25
N VAL A 75 1.46 -6.41 14.99
CA VAL A 75 0.51 -6.81 16.04
C VAL A 75 -0.04 -8.21 15.78
N MET A 76 -0.69 -8.42 14.64
CA MET A 76 -1.40 -9.69 14.40
C MET A 76 -0.45 -10.87 14.15
N LEU A 77 0.60 -10.66 13.36
CA LEU A 77 1.59 -11.69 13.04
C LEU A 77 2.34 -12.20 14.28
N PRO A 78 2.96 -11.36 15.14
CA PRO A 78 3.64 -11.88 16.33
C PRO A 78 2.68 -12.63 17.26
N VAL A 79 1.46 -12.13 17.47
CA VAL A 79 0.43 -12.83 18.25
C VAL A 79 0.10 -14.20 17.66
N LYS A 80 0.00 -14.32 16.33
CA LYS A 80 -0.21 -15.61 15.66
C LYS A 80 0.98 -16.54 15.87
N LEU A 81 2.21 -16.05 15.75
CA LEU A 81 3.43 -16.86 15.91
C LEU A 81 3.58 -17.39 17.34
N GLU A 82 3.18 -16.60 18.34
CA GLU A 82 3.23 -17.00 19.75
C GLU A 82 2.08 -17.94 20.14
N THR A 83 0.86 -17.64 19.71
CA THR A 83 -0.35 -18.37 20.17
C THR A 83 -0.74 -19.54 19.26
N GLY A 84 -0.23 -19.57 18.02
CA GLY A 84 -0.67 -20.49 16.98
C GLY A 84 -2.12 -20.32 16.52
N ASN A 85 -2.86 -19.33 17.05
CA ASN A 85 -4.29 -19.19 16.83
C ASN A 85 -4.63 -17.92 16.01
N PRO A 86 -5.09 -18.07 14.75
CA PRO A 86 -5.50 -16.96 13.90
C PRO A 86 -6.65 -16.11 14.46
N GLU A 87 -7.54 -16.69 15.27
CA GLU A 87 -8.66 -15.95 15.86
C GLU A 87 -8.21 -15.02 16.97
N MET A 88 -7.19 -15.43 17.73
CA MET A 88 -6.60 -14.61 18.77
C MET A 88 -5.90 -13.40 18.15
N ALA A 89 -5.13 -13.62 17.07
CA ALA A 89 -4.53 -12.55 16.29
C ALA A 89 -5.57 -11.54 15.76
N TRP A 90 -6.74 -12.01 15.29
CA TRP A 90 -7.85 -11.14 14.88
C TRP A 90 -8.42 -10.30 16.03
N LYS A 91 -8.72 -10.93 17.17
CA LYS A 91 -9.27 -10.23 18.35
C LYS A 91 -8.30 -9.18 18.89
N VAL A 92 -7.01 -9.51 18.97
CA VAL A 92 -5.97 -8.55 19.41
C VAL A 92 -5.82 -7.42 18.39
N GLY A 93 -5.87 -7.72 17.09
CA GLY A 93 -5.88 -6.70 16.03
C GLY A 93 -7.06 -5.73 16.15
N LEU A 94 -8.27 -6.23 16.45
CA LEU A 94 -9.45 -5.39 16.72
C LEU A 94 -9.27 -4.51 17.96
N LEU A 95 -8.73 -5.06 19.05
CA LEU A 95 -8.45 -4.31 20.28
C LEU A 95 -7.42 -3.21 20.04
N ALA A 96 -6.34 -3.52 19.31
CA ALA A 96 -5.34 -2.53 18.93
C ALA A 96 -5.96 -1.42 18.07
N CYS A 97 -6.85 -1.76 17.14
CA CYS A 97 -7.52 -0.79 16.27
C CYS A 97 -8.42 0.16 17.08
N LEU A 98 -9.19 -0.39 18.02
CA LEU A 98 -9.99 0.40 18.96
C LEU A 98 -9.11 1.31 19.84
N GLY A 99 -8.00 0.78 20.36
CA GLY A 99 -7.04 1.55 21.14
C GLY A 99 -6.46 2.72 20.35
N SER A 100 -6.08 2.50 19.08
CA SER A 100 -5.64 3.55 18.16
C SER A 100 -6.70 4.64 17.99
N GLY A 101 -7.96 4.24 17.78
CA GLY A 101 -9.07 5.20 17.65
C GLY A 101 -9.30 6.05 18.90
N ILE A 102 -9.15 5.46 20.09
CA ILE A 102 -9.22 6.20 21.35
C ILE A 102 -8.05 7.20 21.47
N ILE A 103 -6.84 6.76 21.14
CA ILE A 103 -5.65 7.63 21.15
C ILE A 103 -5.83 8.79 20.17
N GLU A 104 -6.35 8.54 18.96
CA GLU A 104 -6.65 9.58 17.97
C GLU A 104 -7.72 10.57 18.46
N LEU A 105 -8.77 10.07 19.12
CA LEU A 105 -9.85 10.89 19.65
C LEU A 105 -9.35 11.81 20.78
N VAL A 106 -8.53 11.29 21.69
CA VAL A 106 -7.89 12.08 22.75
C VAL A 106 -6.89 13.05 22.14
N GLY A 107 -6.07 12.59 21.19
CA GLY A 107 -5.08 13.39 20.48
C GLY A 107 -5.69 14.55 19.70
N ALA A 108 -6.91 14.39 19.16
CA ALA A 108 -7.61 15.43 18.43
C ALA A 108 -7.88 16.69 19.27
N LEU A 109 -8.00 16.57 20.60
CA LEU A 109 -8.18 17.71 21.50
C LEU A 109 -6.94 18.62 21.55
N GLY A 110 -5.74 18.03 21.45
CA GLY A 110 -4.46 18.73 21.47
C GLY A 110 -3.84 18.96 20.09
N ALA A 111 -4.37 18.34 19.04
CA ALA A 111 -3.77 18.34 17.70
C ALA A 111 -3.57 19.75 17.12
N GLU A 112 -4.53 20.65 17.33
CA GLU A 112 -4.46 22.04 16.85
C GLU A 112 -3.36 22.84 17.55
N PHE A 113 -3.14 22.61 18.84
CA PHE A 113 -2.06 23.24 19.61
C PHE A 113 -0.70 22.78 19.11
N ILE A 114 -0.52 21.46 18.93
CA ILE A 114 0.72 20.88 18.41
C ILE A 114 1.01 21.41 17.01
N ARG A 115 0.00 21.46 16.12
CA ARG A 115 0.14 21.97 14.75
C ARG A 115 0.61 23.43 14.70
N LYS A 116 0.17 24.27 15.64
CA LYS A 116 0.54 25.70 15.70
C LYS A 116 1.97 25.93 16.21
N HIS A 117 2.46 25.07 17.10
CA HIS A 117 3.80 25.20 17.70
C HIS A 117 4.89 24.41 16.96
N THR A 118 4.50 23.43 16.14
CA THR A 118 5.45 22.61 15.38
C THR A 118 5.77 23.27 14.03
N PRO A 119 7.05 23.42 13.64
CA PRO A 119 7.41 23.94 12.33
C PRO A 119 6.87 23.02 11.22
N ARG A 120 6.31 23.61 10.16
CA ARG A 120 5.70 22.86 9.04
C ARG A 120 6.65 21.83 8.43
N ALA A 121 7.96 22.11 8.39
CA ALA A 121 8.98 21.20 7.90
C ALA A 121 9.01 19.86 8.68
N ALA A 122 8.83 19.90 10.01
CA ALA A 122 8.81 18.70 10.84
C ALA A 122 7.53 17.87 10.64
N LEU A 123 6.39 18.54 10.39
CA LEU A 123 5.14 17.84 10.08
C LEU A 123 5.19 17.17 8.69
N LEU A 124 5.82 17.83 7.71
CA LEU A 124 5.91 17.33 6.34
C LEU A 124 6.96 16.22 6.17
N SER A 125 8.04 16.21 6.95
CA SER A 125 9.10 15.21 6.81
C SER A 125 8.62 13.79 7.13
N GLY A 126 7.80 13.62 8.18
CA GLY A 126 7.23 12.32 8.54
C GLY A 126 6.29 11.78 7.47
N LEU A 127 5.41 12.63 6.94
CA LEU A 127 4.51 12.27 5.84
C LEU A 127 5.28 11.90 4.57
N ALA A 128 6.34 12.66 4.24
CA ALA A 128 7.20 12.37 3.10
C ALA A 128 7.94 11.03 3.27
N GLY A 129 8.47 10.75 4.47
CA GLY A 129 9.13 9.48 4.77
C GLY A 129 8.21 8.27 4.61
N ILE A 130 6.99 8.35 5.14
CA ILE A 130 5.97 7.30 4.97
C ILE A 130 5.59 7.14 3.49
N ALA A 131 5.38 8.25 2.78
CA ALA A 131 5.03 8.22 1.36
C ALA A 131 6.13 7.58 0.50
N ILE A 132 7.40 7.95 0.69
CA ILE A 132 8.52 7.39 -0.07
C ILE A 132 8.70 5.89 0.27
N THR A 133 8.67 5.54 1.55
CA THR A 133 9.01 4.20 2.01
C THR A 133 7.91 3.19 1.75
N PHE A 134 6.65 3.51 2.10
CA PHE A 134 5.54 2.56 2.03
C PHE A 134 4.73 2.66 0.74
N ILE A 135 4.67 3.83 0.11
CA ILE A 135 3.90 4.01 -1.13
C ILE A 135 4.86 3.94 -2.32
N GLY A 136 5.91 4.75 -2.35
CA GLY A 136 6.81 4.86 -3.50
C GLY A 136 7.73 3.65 -3.73
N MET A 137 8.32 3.11 -2.67
CA MET A 137 9.39 2.12 -2.77
C MET A 137 8.95 0.83 -3.49
N ASP A 138 7.79 0.26 -3.13
CA ASP A 138 7.29 -0.96 -3.77
C ASP A 138 7.04 -0.76 -5.27
N PHE A 139 6.45 0.37 -5.68
CA PHE A 139 6.27 0.68 -7.10
C PHE A 139 7.60 0.92 -7.81
N ALA A 140 8.56 1.60 -7.17
CA ALA A 140 9.89 1.81 -7.72
C ALA A 140 10.59 0.47 -7.98
N LEU A 141 10.60 -0.44 -7.00
CA LEU A 141 11.17 -1.78 -7.15
C LEU A 141 10.50 -2.56 -8.29
N ARG A 142 9.18 -2.48 -8.43
CA ARG A 142 8.44 -3.12 -9.55
C ARG A 142 8.80 -2.56 -10.92
N ILE A 143 9.10 -1.25 -11.02
CA ILE A 143 9.57 -0.63 -12.26
C ILE A 143 10.94 -1.18 -12.64
N PHE A 144 11.85 -1.28 -11.67
CA PHE A 144 13.20 -1.84 -11.89
C PHE A 144 13.22 -3.35 -12.12
N ASP A 145 12.22 -4.09 -11.62
CA ASP A 145 12.07 -5.54 -11.90
C ASP A 145 11.70 -5.81 -13.37
N ARG A 146 10.90 -4.94 -13.99
CA ARG A 146 10.49 -5.06 -15.41
C ARG A 146 10.72 -3.77 -16.20
N PRO A 147 12.00 -3.35 -16.35
CA PRO A 147 12.34 -2.04 -16.88
C PRO A 147 11.86 -1.85 -18.32
N LEU A 148 11.92 -2.89 -19.14
CA LEU A 148 11.51 -2.84 -20.55
C LEU A 148 10.06 -2.43 -20.75
N ILE A 149 9.17 -2.83 -19.84
CA ILE A 149 7.73 -2.53 -19.95
C ILE A 149 7.40 -1.27 -19.14
N ALA A 150 8.06 -1.08 -18.00
CA ALA A 150 7.70 -0.05 -17.03
C ALA A 150 8.35 1.31 -17.29
N PHE A 151 9.52 1.38 -17.94
CA PHE A 151 10.18 2.68 -18.17
C PHE A 151 9.41 3.57 -19.14
N LEU A 152 8.81 3.01 -20.20
CA LEU A 152 8.03 3.81 -21.16
C LEU A 152 6.85 4.55 -20.49
N PRO A 153 5.90 3.87 -19.80
CA PRO A 153 4.82 4.54 -19.09
C PRO A 153 5.33 5.45 -17.97
N PHE A 154 6.41 5.07 -17.27
CA PHE A 154 7.03 5.91 -16.25
C PHE A 154 7.55 7.23 -16.84
N SER A 155 8.31 7.18 -17.94
CA SER A 155 8.80 8.37 -18.64
C SER A 155 7.67 9.27 -19.12
N ILE A 156 6.57 8.69 -19.64
CA ILE A 156 5.39 9.46 -20.05
C ILE A 156 4.78 10.23 -18.89
N ILE A 157 4.62 9.58 -17.73
CA ILE A 157 4.09 10.21 -16.51
C ILE A 157 5.06 11.31 -16.01
N LEU A 158 6.37 11.07 -16.04
CA LEU A 158 7.36 12.08 -15.65
C LEU A 158 7.33 13.30 -16.57
N ILE A 159 7.21 13.10 -17.88
CA ILE A 159 7.11 14.19 -18.86
C ILE A 159 5.83 14.99 -18.63
N GLU A 160 4.68 14.33 -18.45
CA GLU A 160 3.44 15.02 -18.12
C GLU A 160 3.58 15.86 -16.85
N TYR A 161 4.16 15.27 -15.79
CA TYR A 161 4.25 15.90 -14.49
C TYR A 161 5.23 17.08 -14.46
N PHE A 162 6.44 16.90 -14.98
CA PHE A 162 7.50 17.93 -14.93
C PHE A 162 7.39 18.94 -16.07
N ALA A 163 7.10 18.50 -17.29
CA ALA A 163 7.03 19.38 -18.45
C ALA A 163 5.63 19.99 -18.67
N ARG A 164 4.61 19.56 -17.91
CA ARG A 164 3.20 19.99 -18.02
C ARG A 164 2.67 19.95 -19.46
N ILE A 165 3.22 19.04 -20.27
CA ILE A 165 2.86 18.89 -21.68
C ILE A 165 1.46 18.29 -21.74
N ARG A 166 0.57 18.97 -22.47
CA ARG A 166 -0.75 18.44 -22.79
C ARG A 166 -0.61 17.53 -24.00
N PHE A 167 -0.95 16.25 -23.84
CA PHE A 167 -1.00 15.31 -24.96
C PHE A 167 -2.05 15.74 -26.00
N PRO A 168 -1.87 15.39 -27.28
CA PRO A 168 -2.87 15.67 -28.31
C PRO A 168 -4.24 15.13 -27.87
N PHE A 169 -5.31 15.86 -28.18
CA PHE A 169 -6.69 15.61 -27.73
C PHE A 169 -6.99 15.88 -26.25
N GLY A 170 -6.05 16.45 -25.48
CA GLY A 170 -6.28 16.77 -24.07
C GLY A 170 -6.41 15.53 -23.18
N LEU A 171 -5.86 14.40 -23.64
CA LEU A 171 -5.89 13.15 -22.89
C LEU A 171 -5.04 13.28 -21.61
N PRO A 172 -5.53 12.76 -20.47
CA PRO A 172 -4.71 12.68 -19.26
C PRO A 172 -3.52 11.77 -19.54
N GLY A 173 -2.30 12.20 -19.24
CA GLY A 173 -1.10 11.43 -19.57
C GLY A 173 -1.02 10.10 -18.82
N GLY A 174 -1.72 9.96 -17.69
CA GLY A 174 -1.96 8.66 -17.07
C GLY A 174 -2.67 7.64 -17.99
N LEU A 175 -3.64 8.09 -18.79
CA LEU A 175 -4.31 7.22 -19.79
C LEU A 175 -3.37 6.88 -20.94
N VAL A 176 -2.56 7.85 -21.39
CA VAL A 176 -1.55 7.64 -22.43
C VAL A 176 -0.49 6.64 -21.95
N ALA A 177 -0.02 6.76 -20.71
CA ALA A 177 0.91 5.83 -20.08
C ALA A 177 0.31 4.41 -19.99
N LEU A 178 -0.94 4.28 -19.55
CA LEU A 178 -1.63 2.98 -19.49
C LEU A 178 -1.76 2.35 -20.89
N GLY A 179 -2.20 3.12 -21.89
CA GLY A 179 -2.35 2.65 -23.25
C GLY A 179 -1.03 2.20 -23.86
N THR A 180 -0.01 3.05 -23.83
CA THR A 180 1.32 2.75 -24.37
C THR A 180 2.01 1.60 -23.64
N GLY A 181 1.92 1.54 -22.30
CA GLY A 181 2.43 0.43 -21.51
C GLY A 181 1.74 -0.90 -21.81
N THR A 182 0.42 -0.88 -22.01
CA THR A 182 -0.35 -2.07 -22.39
C THR A 182 0.07 -2.56 -23.78
N VAL A 183 0.12 -1.66 -24.77
CA VAL A 183 0.54 -2.01 -26.14
C VAL A 183 1.96 -2.58 -26.12
N LEU A 184 2.90 -1.93 -25.42
CA LEU A 184 4.28 -2.39 -25.31
C LEU A 184 4.37 -3.78 -24.66
N ALA A 185 3.60 -4.04 -23.60
CA ALA A 185 3.56 -5.34 -22.95
C ALA A 185 3.10 -6.45 -23.90
N TRP A 186 2.06 -6.19 -24.70
CA TRP A 186 1.54 -7.14 -25.68
C TRP A 186 2.52 -7.40 -26.83
N VAL A 187 3.19 -6.36 -27.31
CA VAL A 187 4.21 -6.47 -28.36
C VAL A 187 5.41 -7.29 -27.87
N LEU A 188 5.92 -6.99 -26.68
CA LEU A 188 7.04 -7.73 -26.07
C LEU A 188 6.66 -9.18 -25.74
N PHE A 189 5.40 -9.44 -25.41
CA PHE A 189 4.89 -10.80 -25.20
C PHE A 189 4.90 -11.60 -26.51
N LYS A 190 4.41 -11.01 -27.60
CA LYS A 190 4.42 -11.65 -28.93
C LYS A 190 5.83 -11.89 -29.48
N LEU A 191 6.78 -11.00 -29.16
CA LEU A 191 8.18 -11.12 -29.58
C LEU A 191 8.99 -12.15 -28.77
N GLY A 192 8.39 -12.81 -27.77
CA GLY A 192 9.07 -13.83 -26.94
C GLY A 192 10.12 -13.29 -25.95
N VAL A 193 10.43 -11.99 -26.02
CA VAL A 193 11.44 -11.32 -25.18
C VAL A 193 11.08 -11.44 -23.70
N LEU A 194 9.79 -11.35 -23.35
CA LEU A 194 9.29 -11.49 -21.98
C LEU A 194 9.61 -12.87 -21.36
N VAL A 195 9.58 -13.94 -22.15
CA VAL A 195 9.87 -15.32 -21.69
C VAL A 195 11.36 -15.48 -21.43
N THR A 196 12.21 -14.97 -22.33
CA THR A 196 13.67 -15.01 -22.17
C THR A 196 14.15 -14.21 -20.96
N TRP A 197 13.56 -13.03 -20.72
CA TRP A 197 13.88 -12.20 -19.56
C TRP A 197 13.42 -12.82 -18.24
N ILE A 198 12.23 -13.43 -18.18
CA ILE A 198 11.75 -14.18 -16.99
C ILE A 198 12.66 -15.38 -16.68
N LEU A 199 13.10 -16.11 -17.70
CA LEU A 199 14.02 -17.25 -17.54
C LEU A 199 15.42 -16.79 -17.09
N LEU A 200 15.94 -15.69 -17.61
CA LEU A 200 17.21 -15.09 -17.17
C LEU A 200 17.15 -14.53 -15.74
N LEU A 201 16.05 -13.87 -15.37
CA LEU A 201 15.83 -13.38 -14.00
C LEU A 201 15.65 -14.55 -13.02
N CYS A 202 14.84 -15.57 -13.35
CA CYS A 202 14.75 -16.78 -12.55
C CYS A 202 16.12 -17.45 -12.40
N LYS A 203 16.90 -17.56 -13.47
CA LYS A 203 18.25 -18.16 -13.43
C LYS A 203 19.20 -17.33 -12.57
N THR A 204 19.16 -16.00 -12.66
CA THR A 204 20.06 -15.10 -11.92
C THR A 204 19.64 -14.97 -10.45
N LEU A 205 18.34 -14.88 -10.16
CA LEU A 205 17.80 -14.87 -8.80
C LEU A 205 17.98 -16.22 -8.11
N TRP A 206 17.76 -17.34 -8.79
CA TRP A 206 18.00 -18.68 -8.26
C TRP A 206 19.50 -18.92 -7.98
N HIS A 207 20.37 -18.49 -8.89
CA HIS A 207 21.83 -18.59 -8.71
C HIS A 207 22.33 -17.72 -7.55
N ASN A 208 21.85 -16.48 -7.43
CA ASN A 208 22.18 -15.58 -6.33
C ASN A 208 21.53 -15.98 -5.00
N PHE A 209 20.35 -16.60 -5.02
CA PHE A 209 19.68 -17.13 -3.82
C PHE A 209 20.39 -18.37 -3.27
N ILE A 210 20.81 -19.30 -4.14
CA ILE A 210 21.61 -20.47 -3.75
C ILE A 210 22.97 -20.06 -3.18
N LEU A 211 23.69 -19.14 -3.83
CA LEU A 211 25.01 -18.69 -3.35
C LEU A 211 24.94 -17.92 -2.02
N ARG A 212 23.77 -17.38 -1.65
CA ARG A 212 23.58 -16.65 -0.40
C ARG A 212 23.08 -17.52 0.76
N PHE A 213 22.50 -18.69 0.47
CA PHE A 213 22.04 -19.67 1.46
C PHE A 213 22.98 -20.87 1.64
N LEU A 214 23.98 -21.06 0.77
CA LEU A 214 25.05 -22.05 0.94
C LEU A 214 26.45 -21.42 1.10
N PRO A 215 26.77 -20.84 2.28
CA PRO A 215 28.13 -20.86 2.78
C PRO A 215 28.23 -21.92 3.90
N PHE A 216 29.17 -22.86 3.73
CA PHE A 216 29.76 -23.71 4.79
C PHE A 216 28.98 -24.94 5.31
N GLN A 217 28.96 -26.02 4.53
CA GLN A 217 28.92 -27.41 5.03
C GLN A 217 29.98 -28.20 4.24
N GLY A 218 31.25 -28.13 4.64
CA GLY A 218 32.31 -28.78 3.86
C GLY A 218 33.75 -28.75 4.39
N GLU A 219 34.01 -28.44 5.67
CA GLU A 219 35.37 -28.58 6.25
C GLU A 219 35.33 -28.88 7.76
N ARG A 220 34.70 -30.00 8.18
CA ARG A 220 34.86 -30.48 9.56
C ARG A 220 34.68 -32.00 9.72
N LEU A 221 35.29 -32.78 8.82
CA LEU A 221 35.39 -34.25 8.96
C LEU A 221 36.75 -34.82 8.53
N GLU A 222 37.83 -34.04 8.60
CA GLU A 222 39.20 -34.56 8.52
C GLU A 222 40.14 -33.77 9.45
N ARG A 223 40.14 -34.12 10.74
CA ARG A 223 41.30 -34.20 11.64
C ARG A 223 40.86 -34.08 13.12
N PHE A 224 41.08 -35.19 13.82
CA PHE A 224 41.07 -35.40 15.28
C PHE A 224 39.71 -35.37 15.97
#